data_AF-A0A0T0M720-F1
#
_entry.id   AF-A0A0T0M720-F1
#
_cell.length_a   1.000
_cell.length_b   1.000
_cell.length_c   1.000
_cell.angle_alpha   90.00
_cell.angle_beta   90.00
_cell.angle_gamma   90.00
#
_symmetry.space_group_name_H-M   'P 1'
#
loop_
_entity.id
_entity.type
_entity.pdbx_description
1 polymer ?
#
loop_
_entity_poly.entity_id
_entity_poly.type
_entity_poly.pdbx_seq_one_letter_code
_entity_poly.pdbx_strand_id
1 'polypeptide(L)'
;MQKVKKSKELKNLSKQALKKSIDDVAKKLLKTCVFACFPAGTPVHTELGIKNIEDIQIGDMVWAYDEDTGSVTLQPVIDLMVNESDHTINIYTEAEIIETTAIHPFYTEEGWQDASELEKGDLILTKEDQKIEIKKIEFNYEPKKVFNFEVAHFHTYFVGLLALLVHNTGRCLSQMMLESQRWFQNIMRGNSFNNVMNAFTEELATNGGKLFRSELDVLLKNGKKGRIDSYIEGIGLIERKATDLSKVTTQTAKSYINDAAKYVGSKSKELGKLSEKAILHVENAQGVSKEVLDYAKKKGVQIIDDISQIKGL
;
A
#
# COMPACT_ATOMS: atom_id res chain seq x y z
N MET A 1 -31.25 26.69 33.63
CA MET A 1 -29.81 27.00 33.38
C MET A 1 -28.82 26.05 34.05
N GLN A 2 -29.07 25.48 35.24
CA GLN A 2 -28.11 24.60 35.93
C GLN A 2 -27.85 23.22 35.26
N LYS A 3 -28.88 22.57 34.65
CA LYS A 3 -28.71 21.26 33.98
C LYS A 3 -27.80 21.33 32.74
N VAL A 4 -27.85 22.43 31.99
CA VAL A 4 -27.03 22.64 30.77
C VAL A 4 -25.57 22.92 31.14
N LYS A 5 -25.32 23.69 32.20
CA LYS A 5 -23.96 23.91 32.74
C LYS A 5 -23.31 22.61 33.21
N LYS A 6 -24.04 21.79 33.97
CA LYS A 6 -23.53 20.51 34.50
C LYS A 6 -23.19 19.51 33.38
N SER A 7 -23.98 19.48 32.30
CA SER A 7 -23.71 18.66 31.11
C SER A 7 -22.44 19.12 30.35
N LYS A 8 -22.26 20.43 30.16
CA LYS A 8 -21.02 20.99 29.56
C LYS A 8 -19.79 20.71 30.44
N GLU A 9 -19.90 20.86 31.76
CA GLU A 9 -18.82 20.56 32.70
C GLU A 9 -18.43 19.07 32.68
N LEU A 10 -19.39 18.15 32.63
CA LEU A 10 -19.10 16.72 32.49
C LEU A 10 -18.42 16.38 31.16
N LYS A 11 -18.86 16.98 30.04
CA LYS A 11 -18.21 16.80 28.74
C LYS A 11 -16.79 17.35 28.71
N ASN A 12 -16.55 18.48 29.36
CA ASN A 12 -15.21 19.05 29.48
C ASN A 12 -14.30 18.20 30.37
N LEU A 13 -14.83 17.65 31.46
CA LEU A 13 -14.11 16.74 32.34
C LEU A 13 -13.77 15.43 31.63
N SER A 14 -14.67 14.89 30.80
CA SER A 14 -14.38 13.69 29.99
C SER A 14 -13.36 13.97 28.89
N LYS A 15 -13.45 15.11 28.18
CA LYS A 15 -12.43 15.54 27.20
C LYS A 15 -11.06 15.70 27.88
N GLN A 16 -10.99 16.32 29.06
CA GLN A 16 -9.75 16.49 29.82
C GLN A 16 -9.18 15.17 30.35
N ALA A 17 -10.03 14.26 30.85
CA ALA A 17 -9.60 12.95 31.31
C ALA A 17 -9.06 12.09 30.16
N LEU A 18 -9.69 12.17 28.98
CA LEU A 18 -9.23 11.51 27.77
C LEU A 18 -7.88 12.05 27.30
N LYS A 19 -7.74 13.38 27.23
CA LYS A 19 -6.46 14.04 26.89
C LYS A 19 -5.34 13.63 27.84
N LYS A 20 -5.64 13.58 29.14
CA LYS A 20 -4.68 13.14 30.17
C LYS A 20 -4.32 11.65 30.04
N SER A 21 -5.30 10.80 29.71
CA SER A 21 -5.05 9.38 29.43
C SER A 21 -4.18 9.19 28.19
N ILE A 22 -4.40 9.98 27.14
CA ILE A 22 -3.60 9.99 25.91
C ILE A 22 -2.15 10.42 26.25
N ASP A 23 -1.97 11.48 27.04
CA ASP A 23 -0.65 11.96 27.48
C ASP A 23 0.10 10.94 28.34
N ASP A 24 -0.58 10.27 29.27
CA ASP A 24 0.02 9.27 30.16
C ASP A 24 0.37 7.98 29.40
N VAL A 25 -0.46 7.58 28.43
CA VAL A 25 -0.17 6.49 27.49
C VAL A 25 1.06 6.87 26.64
N ALA A 26 1.09 8.06 26.03
CA ALA A 26 2.21 8.54 25.22
C ALA A 26 3.54 8.61 26.02
N LYS A 27 3.51 9.02 27.29
CA LYS A 27 4.70 9.03 28.17
C LYS A 27 5.24 7.64 28.50
N LYS A 28 4.36 6.63 28.64
CA LYS A 28 4.75 5.24 28.91
C LYS A 28 5.38 4.55 27.69
N LEU A 29 5.26 5.20 26.54
CA LEU A 29 5.43 4.68 25.21
C LEU A 29 6.57 5.36 24.45
N LEU A 30 7.70 5.62 25.12
CA LEU A 30 8.95 6.12 24.53
C LEU A 30 9.60 5.20 23.44
N LYS A 31 8.81 4.30 22.85
CA LYS A 31 8.99 3.65 21.54
C LYS A 31 7.61 3.32 20.93
N THR A 32 6.80 4.29 20.45
CA THR A 32 5.46 3.91 19.96
C THR A 32 4.87 4.77 18.84
N CYS A 33 4.24 4.02 17.93
CA CYS A 33 3.64 4.33 16.64
C CYS A 33 2.32 5.11 16.72
N VAL A 34 1.84 5.54 15.55
CA VAL A 34 0.60 6.28 15.29
C VAL A 34 -0.64 5.56 15.86
N PHE A 35 -1.44 6.27 16.66
CA PHE A 35 -2.67 5.76 17.31
C PHE A 35 -3.98 6.20 16.60
N ALA A 36 -3.88 7.00 15.54
CA ALA A 36 -5.00 7.41 14.71
C ALA A 36 -5.43 6.23 13.82
N CYS A 37 -6.65 5.71 14.00
CA CYS A 37 -7.14 4.53 13.28
C CYS A 37 -8.67 4.56 13.11
N PHE A 38 -9.21 3.69 12.26
CA PHE A 38 -10.64 3.46 12.05
C PHE A 38 -11.01 1.98 12.29
N PRO A 39 -12.23 1.65 12.74
CA PRO A 39 -12.67 0.26 12.85
C PRO A 39 -12.87 -0.39 11.46
N ALA A 40 -13.00 -1.71 11.44
CA ALA A 40 -13.38 -2.45 10.23
C ALA A 40 -14.71 -1.94 9.66
N GLY A 41 -14.84 -1.98 8.34
CA GLY A 41 -16.00 -1.50 7.59
C GLY A 41 -15.94 -0.02 7.21
N THR A 42 -14.94 0.73 7.68
CA THR A 42 -14.79 2.14 7.28
C THR A 42 -14.47 2.24 5.79
N PRO A 43 -15.30 2.95 4.99
CA PRO A 43 -15.07 3.12 3.56
C PRO A 43 -13.84 3.99 3.29
N VAL A 44 -13.02 3.61 2.31
CA VAL A 44 -11.85 4.35 1.81
C VAL A 44 -11.98 4.53 0.30
N HIS A 45 -11.70 5.74 -0.19
CA HIS A 45 -11.77 6.06 -1.62
C HIS A 45 -10.49 5.66 -2.36
N THR A 46 -10.63 4.69 -3.28
CA THR A 46 -9.55 4.14 -4.10
C THR A 46 -9.73 4.47 -5.60
N GLU A 47 -8.73 4.15 -6.42
CA GLU A 47 -8.80 4.23 -7.88
C GLU A 47 -9.96 3.40 -8.46
N LEU A 48 -10.23 2.22 -7.87
CA LEU A 48 -11.26 1.28 -8.33
C LEU A 48 -12.61 1.47 -7.63
N GLY A 49 -12.79 2.56 -6.89
CA GLY A 49 -14.00 2.86 -6.11
C GLY A 49 -13.76 2.70 -4.60
N ILE A 50 -14.82 2.37 -3.87
CA ILE A 50 -14.76 2.29 -2.40
C ILE A 50 -14.28 0.90 -1.96
N LYS A 51 -13.33 0.87 -1.03
CA LYS A 51 -12.85 -0.35 -0.35
C LYS A 51 -12.91 -0.16 1.16
N ASN A 52 -13.23 -1.21 1.91
CA ASN A 52 -13.18 -1.13 3.37
C ASN A 52 -11.73 -1.05 3.85
N ILE A 53 -11.48 -0.34 4.94
CA ILE A 53 -10.12 -0.08 5.44
C ILE A 53 -9.34 -1.34 5.79
N GLU A 54 -9.99 -2.39 6.29
CA GLU A 54 -9.37 -3.68 6.62
C GLU A 54 -8.97 -4.48 5.39
N ASP A 55 -9.55 -4.17 4.23
CA ASP A 55 -9.26 -4.82 2.96
C ASP A 55 -8.21 -4.07 2.14
N ILE A 56 -7.79 -2.87 2.57
CA ILE A 56 -6.74 -2.09 1.92
C ILE A 56 -5.42 -2.88 1.95
N GLN A 57 -4.74 -2.90 0.81
CA GLN A 57 -3.48 -3.61 0.62
C GLN A 57 -2.39 -2.64 0.18
N ILE A 58 -1.14 -2.98 0.52
CA ILE A 58 0.04 -2.32 -0.03
C ILE A 58 -0.04 -2.34 -1.56
N GLY A 59 0.15 -1.17 -2.17
CA GLY A 59 0.06 -0.96 -3.61
C GLY A 59 -1.32 -0.56 -4.11
N ASP A 60 -2.38 -0.63 -3.29
CA ASP A 60 -3.68 -0.04 -3.64
C ASP A 60 -3.51 1.47 -3.84
N MET A 61 -4.07 2.01 -4.92
CA MET A 61 -4.08 3.45 -5.19
C MET A 61 -5.27 4.09 -4.48
N VAL A 62 -5.01 4.99 -3.54
CA VAL A 62 -6.04 5.76 -2.80
C VAL A 62 -5.99 7.23 -3.17
N TRP A 63 -7.13 7.91 -3.10
CA TRP A 63 -7.14 9.36 -3.28
C TRP A 63 -6.54 10.04 -2.04
N ALA A 64 -5.60 10.95 -2.26
CA ALA A 64 -4.93 11.74 -1.24
C ALA A 64 -4.93 13.23 -1.62
N TYR A 65 -4.85 14.10 -0.63
CA TYR A 65 -4.85 15.55 -0.77
C TYR A 65 -3.46 16.11 -0.48
N ASP A 66 -2.88 16.80 -1.44
CA ASP A 66 -1.63 17.55 -1.29
C ASP A 66 -1.90 18.90 -0.63
N GLU A 67 -1.48 19.06 0.62
CA GLU A 67 -1.66 20.29 1.39
C GLU A 67 -0.89 21.49 0.83
N ASP A 68 0.23 21.26 0.13
CA ASP A 68 1.06 22.33 -0.41
C ASP A 68 0.43 22.95 -1.67
N THR A 69 -0.26 22.13 -2.47
CA THR A 69 -0.84 22.55 -3.76
C THR A 69 -2.36 22.61 -3.77
N GLY A 70 -3.01 22.02 -2.77
CA GLY A 70 -4.46 21.82 -2.72
C GLY A 70 -4.99 20.79 -3.72
N SER A 71 -4.12 19.99 -4.35
CA SER A 71 -4.51 19.04 -5.38
C SER A 71 -4.88 17.68 -4.82
N VAL A 72 -5.85 17.02 -5.45
CA VAL A 72 -6.22 15.63 -5.11
C VAL A 72 -5.63 14.69 -6.15
N THR A 73 -4.80 13.75 -5.72
CA THR A 73 -4.13 12.79 -6.61
C THR A 73 -4.14 11.39 -6.02
N LEU A 74 -4.02 10.38 -6.88
CA LEU A 74 -3.89 9.00 -6.43
C LEU A 74 -2.49 8.77 -5.85
N GLN A 75 -2.44 8.23 -4.64
CA GLN A 75 -1.22 7.79 -3.96
C GLN A 75 -1.34 6.31 -3.61
N PRO A 76 -0.30 5.52 -3.86
CA PRO A 76 -0.29 4.14 -3.44
C PRO A 76 -0.10 4.01 -1.92
N VAL A 77 -0.76 3.02 -1.36
CA VAL A 77 -0.58 2.59 0.03
C VAL A 77 0.77 1.89 0.18
N ILE A 78 1.54 2.31 1.19
CA ILE A 78 2.91 1.85 1.45
C ILE A 78 3.06 1.10 2.77
N ASP A 79 2.10 1.20 3.68
CA ASP A 79 2.13 0.47 4.94
C ASP A 79 0.71 0.22 5.47
N LEU A 80 0.55 -0.82 6.27
CA LEU A 80 -0.72 -1.18 6.91
C LEU A 80 -0.51 -1.31 8.41
N MET A 81 -1.40 -0.70 9.18
CA MET A 81 -1.38 -0.69 10.63
C MET A 81 -2.65 -1.34 11.15
N VAL A 82 -2.47 -2.21 12.14
CA VAL A 82 -3.57 -2.92 12.79
C VAL A 82 -3.34 -2.87 14.29
N ASN A 83 -4.25 -2.24 15.01
CA ASN A 83 -4.20 -2.01 16.45
C ASN A 83 -5.51 -2.41 17.11
N GLU A 84 -5.56 -2.27 18.44
CA GLU A 84 -6.78 -2.36 19.22
C GLU A 84 -7.00 -1.02 19.94
N SER A 85 -8.24 -0.58 20.03
CA SER A 85 -8.62 0.62 20.78
C SER A 85 -9.78 0.29 21.71
N ASP A 86 -9.67 0.69 22.98
CA ASP A 86 -10.72 0.52 23.99
C ASP A 86 -11.87 1.54 23.86
N HIS A 87 -11.68 2.55 23.00
CA HIS A 87 -12.66 3.61 22.79
C HIS A 87 -12.56 4.20 21.38
N THR A 88 -13.69 4.67 20.88
CA THR A 88 -13.86 5.29 19.57
C THR A 88 -14.85 6.46 19.70
N ILE A 89 -14.95 7.25 18.63
CA ILE A 89 -15.85 8.37 18.50
C ILE A 89 -16.67 8.18 17.23
N ASN A 90 -17.99 8.29 17.35
CA ASN A 90 -18.91 8.38 16.22
C ASN A 90 -19.15 9.86 15.88
N ILE A 91 -18.78 10.24 14.66
CA ILE A 91 -19.03 11.53 14.05
C ILE A 91 -20.25 11.37 13.14
N TYR A 92 -21.32 12.10 13.41
CA TYR A 92 -22.55 12.08 12.62
C TYR A 92 -22.57 13.26 11.66
N THR A 93 -22.79 12.97 10.39
CA THR A 93 -23.10 13.96 9.35
C THR A 93 -24.59 13.88 9.00
N GLU A 94 -25.01 14.57 7.94
CA GLU A 94 -26.40 14.45 7.44
C GLU A 94 -26.69 13.08 6.81
N ALA A 95 -25.68 12.41 6.25
CA ALA A 95 -25.87 11.22 5.43
C ALA A 95 -25.20 9.95 6.00
N GLU A 96 -24.21 10.09 6.88
CA GLU A 96 -23.47 8.93 7.39
C GLU A 96 -22.95 9.11 8.82
N ILE A 97 -22.42 8.02 9.36
CA ILE A 97 -21.75 7.96 10.65
C ILE A 97 -20.35 7.43 10.42
N ILE A 98 -19.33 8.19 10.82
CA ILE A 98 -17.94 7.75 10.79
C ILE A 98 -17.49 7.45 12.22
N GLU A 99 -17.14 6.19 12.48
CA GLU A 99 -16.52 5.77 13.74
C GLU A 99 -14.99 5.84 13.59
N THR A 100 -14.28 6.44 14.54
CA THR A 100 -12.82 6.63 14.47
C THR A 100 -12.18 6.69 15.87
N THR A 101 -10.85 6.58 15.99
CA THR A 101 -10.19 6.85 17.27
C THR A 101 -10.20 8.34 17.61
N ALA A 102 -10.14 8.67 18.90
CA ALA A 102 -10.34 10.03 19.39
C ALA A 102 -9.31 11.06 18.88
N ILE A 103 -8.16 10.60 18.45
CA ILE A 103 -7.04 11.43 17.98
C ILE A 103 -6.93 11.46 16.45
N HIS A 104 -7.89 10.88 15.73
CA HIS A 104 -7.82 10.85 14.27
C HIS A 104 -8.10 12.26 13.73
N PRO A 105 -7.18 12.90 13.00
CA PRO A 105 -7.37 14.25 12.51
C PRO A 105 -8.28 14.31 11.28
N PHE A 106 -9.17 15.30 11.27
CA PHE A 106 -9.99 15.69 10.13
C PHE A 106 -9.63 17.11 9.71
N TYR A 107 -9.71 17.40 8.41
CA TYR A 107 -9.41 18.74 7.89
C TYR A 107 -10.63 19.65 8.01
N THR A 108 -10.53 20.70 8.82
CA THR A 108 -11.58 21.70 9.01
C THR A 108 -11.16 23.06 8.47
N GLU A 109 -12.05 24.06 8.55
CA GLU A 109 -11.70 25.45 8.19
C GLU A 109 -10.58 26.03 9.05
N GLU A 110 -10.38 25.51 10.26
CA GLU A 110 -9.31 25.91 11.18
C GLU A 110 -8.04 25.07 10.99
N GLY A 111 -8.02 24.15 10.02
CA GLY A 111 -6.95 23.20 9.75
C GLY A 111 -7.21 21.82 10.35
N TRP A 112 -6.15 21.06 10.61
CA TRP A 112 -6.26 19.72 11.19
C TRP A 112 -6.74 19.76 12.64
N GLN A 113 -7.83 19.07 12.93
CA GLN A 113 -8.37 18.90 14.28
C GLN A 113 -8.62 17.43 14.57
N ASP A 114 -8.22 16.97 15.76
CA ASP A 114 -8.49 15.62 16.23
C ASP A 114 -10.00 15.37 16.35
N ALA A 115 -10.46 14.14 16.11
CA ALA A 115 -11.86 13.76 16.20
C ALA A 115 -12.53 14.13 17.55
N SER A 116 -11.76 14.13 18.64
CA SER A 116 -12.23 14.51 19.98
C SER A 116 -12.35 16.02 20.21
N GLU A 117 -11.68 16.82 19.37
CA GLU A 117 -11.71 18.27 19.40
C GLU A 117 -12.86 18.84 18.58
N LEU A 118 -13.29 18.11 17.54
CA LEU A 118 -14.46 18.45 16.74
C LEU A 118 -15.71 18.73 17.60
N GLU A 119 -16.56 19.63 17.10
CA GLU A 119 -17.83 20.03 17.67
C GLU A 119 -18.94 20.07 16.61
N LYS A 120 -20.18 20.19 17.09
CA LYS A 120 -21.33 20.34 16.19
C LYS A 120 -21.21 21.69 15.47
N GLY A 121 -21.35 21.67 14.15
CA GLY A 121 -21.26 22.83 13.28
C GLY A 121 -19.93 22.94 12.54
N ASP A 122 -18.91 22.18 12.96
CA ASP A 122 -17.63 22.14 12.25
C ASP A 122 -17.82 21.53 10.86
N LEU A 123 -17.04 22.05 9.91
CA LEU A 123 -17.12 21.69 8.50
C LEU A 123 -15.88 20.89 8.12
N ILE A 124 -16.07 19.66 7.65
CA ILE A 124 -15.00 18.79 7.14
C ILE A 124 -14.90 18.92 5.63
N LEU A 125 -13.68 19.09 5.11
CA LEU A 125 -13.41 19.11 3.67
C LEU A 125 -13.59 17.72 3.05
N THR A 126 -14.16 17.66 1.84
CA THR A 126 -14.28 16.43 1.06
C THR A 126 -13.38 16.40 -0.16
N LYS A 127 -13.26 15.22 -0.77
CA LYS A 127 -12.55 15.02 -2.04
C LYS A 127 -13.02 15.94 -3.18
N GLU A 128 -14.31 16.24 -3.25
CA GLU A 128 -14.89 17.14 -4.27
C GLU A 128 -14.84 18.63 -3.86
N ASP A 129 -13.99 19.00 -2.90
CA ASP A 129 -13.86 20.37 -2.37
C ASP A 129 -15.17 20.92 -1.76
N GLN A 130 -16.00 20.02 -1.23
CA GLN A 130 -17.22 20.35 -0.50
C GLN A 130 -16.95 20.37 1.00
N LYS A 131 -17.86 21.01 1.75
CA LYS A 131 -17.79 21.11 3.21
C LYS A 131 -18.99 20.43 3.85
N ILE A 132 -18.73 19.41 4.67
CA ILE A 132 -19.76 18.61 5.34
C ILE A 132 -19.83 18.99 6.82
N GLU A 133 -21.02 19.38 7.27
CA GLU A 133 -21.25 19.76 8.66
C GLU A 133 -21.38 18.56 9.59
N ILE A 134 -20.66 18.61 10.71
CA ILE A 134 -20.82 17.69 11.83
C ILE A 134 -22.09 18.04 12.60
N LYS A 135 -23.02 17.09 12.68
CA LYS A 135 -24.30 17.27 13.39
C LYS A 135 -24.22 16.84 14.85
N LYS A 136 -23.40 15.84 15.15
CA LYS A 136 -23.31 15.23 16.48
C LYS A 136 -22.02 14.43 16.61
N ILE A 137 -21.52 14.34 17.85
CA ILE A 137 -20.37 13.50 18.22
C ILE A 137 -20.76 12.68 19.45
N GLU A 138 -20.47 11.38 19.42
CA GLU A 138 -20.68 10.46 20.54
C GLU A 138 -19.47 9.58 20.79
N PHE A 139 -19.12 9.38 22.07
CA PHE A 139 -18.05 8.46 22.46
C PHE A 139 -18.61 7.05 22.61
N ASN A 140 -17.86 6.08 22.12
CA ASN A 140 -18.07 4.66 22.34
C ASN A 140 -16.88 4.08 23.12
N TYR A 141 -17.13 3.17 24.05
CA TYR A 141 -16.14 2.60 24.98
C TYR A 141 -16.05 1.08 24.84
N GLU A 142 -16.26 0.59 23.62
CA GLU A 142 -16.16 -0.82 23.29
C GLU A 142 -14.79 -1.10 22.66
N PRO A 143 -14.02 -2.08 23.20
CA PRO A 143 -12.79 -2.53 22.58
C PRO A 143 -13.03 -3.05 21.17
N LYS A 144 -12.31 -2.50 20.19
CA LYS A 144 -12.41 -2.89 18.79
C LYS A 144 -11.03 -2.94 18.14
N LYS A 145 -10.92 -3.84 17.16
CA LYS A 145 -9.78 -3.86 16.24
C LYS A 145 -9.91 -2.66 15.29
N VAL A 146 -8.84 -1.92 15.14
CA VAL A 146 -8.78 -0.72 14.33
C VAL A 146 -7.60 -0.78 13.35
N PHE A 147 -7.74 -0.07 12.25
CA PHE A 147 -6.90 -0.13 11.07
C PHE A 147 -6.48 1.29 10.69
N ASN A 148 -5.27 1.41 10.16
CA ASN A 148 -4.82 2.61 9.46
C ASN A 148 -3.83 2.17 8.37
N PHE A 149 -3.45 3.06 7.47
CA PHE A 149 -2.45 2.79 6.46
C PHE A 149 -1.68 4.07 6.13
N GLU A 150 -0.48 3.91 5.58
CA GLU A 150 0.34 5.04 5.13
C GLU A 150 0.34 5.12 3.60
N VAL A 151 0.36 6.32 3.05
CA VAL A 151 0.45 6.57 1.60
C VAL A 151 1.83 7.11 1.23
N ALA A 152 2.22 6.94 -0.03
CA ALA A 152 3.57 7.32 -0.47
C ALA A 152 3.91 8.79 -0.27
N HIS A 153 2.93 9.68 -0.47
CA HIS A 153 3.06 11.12 -0.31
C HIS A 153 1.79 11.69 0.35
N PHE A 154 1.93 12.88 0.94
CA PHE A 154 0.87 13.72 1.51
C PHE A 154 0.25 13.29 2.83
N HIS A 155 0.40 12.04 3.27
CA HIS A 155 -0.07 11.58 4.59
C HIS A 155 -1.57 11.79 4.82
N THR A 156 -2.35 11.86 3.75
CA THR A 156 -3.80 12.09 3.78
C THR A 156 -4.53 11.05 2.95
N TYR A 157 -5.81 10.86 3.26
CA TYR A 157 -6.73 10.06 2.46
C TYR A 157 -8.18 10.46 2.76
N PHE A 158 -9.13 9.86 2.04
CA PHE A 158 -10.55 10.15 2.20
C PHE A 158 -11.33 8.93 2.69
N VAL A 159 -12.15 9.14 3.72
CA VAL A 159 -12.97 8.11 4.36
C VAL A 159 -14.47 8.40 4.27
N GLY A 160 -15.28 7.36 4.39
CA GLY A 160 -16.74 7.48 4.35
C GLY A 160 -17.30 7.58 2.94
N LEU A 161 -18.62 7.49 2.84
CA LEU A 161 -19.36 7.68 1.59
C LEU A 161 -19.24 9.11 1.05
N LEU A 162 -19.08 10.10 1.94
CA LEU A 162 -18.91 11.52 1.59
C LEU A 162 -17.45 11.91 1.34
N ALA A 163 -16.50 10.96 1.38
CA ALA A 163 -15.09 11.21 1.12
C ALA A 163 -14.49 12.32 2.00
N LEU A 164 -14.64 12.20 3.32
CA LEU A 164 -14.12 13.15 4.31
C LEU A 164 -12.59 13.09 4.39
N LEU A 165 -11.92 14.24 4.35
CA LEU A 165 -10.47 14.35 4.37
C LEU A 165 -9.89 14.11 5.78
N VAL A 166 -8.98 13.14 5.88
CA VAL A 166 -8.31 12.75 7.12
C VAL A 166 -6.80 12.68 6.94
N HIS A 167 -6.06 12.79 8.06
CA HIS A 167 -4.60 12.78 8.07
C HIS A 167 -4.02 11.64 8.93
N ASN A 168 -2.86 11.16 8.54
CA ASN A 168 -2.00 10.29 9.34
C ASN A 168 -1.09 11.10 10.31
N THR A 169 -1.61 11.68 11.40
CA THR A 169 -0.72 12.37 12.39
C THR A 169 -0.15 11.36 13.42
N GLY A 170 1.09 11.38 13.97
CA GLY A 170 2.32 12.15 13.80
C GLY A 170 3.38 11.77 14.88
N ARG A 171 4.67 11.64 14.50
CA ARG A 171 5.90 11.23 15.26
C ARG A 171 6.06 9.75 15.72
N CYS A 172 6.17 8.83 14.76
CA CYS A 172 7.20 7.78 14.78
C CYS A 172 7.37 7.18 13.38
N LEU A 173 8.11 7.85 12.49
CA LEU A 173 8.41 7.32 11.15
C LEU A 173 9.88 7.52 10.73
N SER A 174 10.79 7.95 11.60
CA SER A 174 12.16 8.32 11.18
C SER A 174 13.15 7.16 10.98
N GLN A 175 12.70 5.90 10.94
CA GLN A 175 13.57 4.75 10.60
C GLN A 175 12.92 3.80 9.60
N MET A 176 11.62 3.49 9.76
CA MET A 176 10.83 2.77 8.75
C MET A 176 10.58 3.59 7.48
N MET A 177 10.46 4.92 7.53
CA MET A 177 10.20 5.74 6.32
C MET A 177 11.37 5.78 5.34
N LEU A 178 12.62 5.66 5.84
CA LEU A 178 13.81 5.51 4.99
C LEU A 178 13.89 4.11 4.36
N GLU A 179 13.41 3.09 5.06
CA GLU A 179 13.35 1.71 4.57
C GLU A 179 12.15 1.49 3.64
N SER A 180 10.99 2.07 3.95
CA SER A 180 9.75 2.01 3.18
C SER A 180 9.81 2.90 1.95
N GLN A 181 10.42 4.09 1.97
CA GLN A 181 10.68 4.85 0.73
C GLN A 181 11.60 4.09 -0.21
N ARG A 182 12.65 3.42 0.29
CA ARG A 182 13.52 2.56 -0.55
C ARG A 182 12.78 1.35 -1.08
N TRP A 183 12.04 0.64 -0.23
CA TRP A 183 11.26 -0.53 -0.61
C TRP A 183 10.11 -0.17 -1.57
N PHE A 184 9.46 0.98 -1.38
CA PHE A 184 8.41 1.53 -2.21
C PHE A 184 8.95 2.06 -3.54
N GLN A 185 10.09 2.76 -3.53
CA GLN A 185 10.86 3.05 -4.74
C GLN A 185 11.19 1.74 -5.47
N ASN A 186 11.61 0.69 -4.77
CA ASN A 186 11.90 -0.61 -5.39
C ASN A 186 10.65 -1.35 -5.91
N ILE A 187 9.49 -1.22 -5.26
CA ILE A 187 8.21 -1.80 -5.73
C ILE A 187 7.64 -1.01 -6.90
N MET A 188 7.55 0.32 -6.81
CA MET A 188 7.12 1.16 -7.93
C MET A 188 8.06 1.02 -9.11
N ARG A 189 9.37 0.97 -8.86
CA ARG A 189 10.37 0.64 -9.88
C ARG A 189 10.17 -0.78 -10.39
N GLY A 190 9.82 -1.74 -9.54
CA GLY A 190 9.48 -3.12 -9.93
C GLY A 190 8.26 -3.21 -10.84
N ASN A 191 7.13 -2.65 -10.44
CA ASN A 191 5.87 -2.66 -11.18
C ASN A 191 5.97 -1.81 -12.46
N SER A 192 6.55 -0.62 -12.39
CA SER A 192 6.81 0.22 -13.55
C SER A 192 7.78 -0.45 -14.52
N PHE A 193 8.89 -1.02 -14.03
CA PHE A 193 9.80 -1.82 -14.86
C PHE A 193 9.09 -3.02 -15.46
N ASN A 194 8.24 -3.74 -14.73
CA ASN A 194 7.51 -4.87 -15.27
C ASN A 194 6.55 -4.43 -16.37
N ASN A 195 5.80 -3.35 -16.16
CA ASN A 195 4.86 -2.80 -17.14
C ASN A 195 5.57 -2.30 -18.40
N VAL A 196 6.61 -1.48 -18.25
CA VAL A 196 7.42 -0.96 -19.37
C VAL A 196 8.07 -2.11 -20.13
N MET A 197 8.69 -3.04 -19.41
CA MET A 197 9.34 -4.17 -20.07
C MET A 197 8.34 -5.14 -20.66
N ASN A 198 7.14 -5.31 -20.10
CA ASN A 198 6.08 -6.10 -20.73
C ASN A 198 5.65 -5.49 -22.06
N ALA A 199 5.35 -4.18 -22.10
CA ALA A 199 5.00 -3.49 -23.34
C ALA A 199 6.09 -3.65 -24.41
N PHE A 200 7.36 -3.44 -24.03
CA PHE A 200 8.49 -3.59 -24.96
C PHE A 200 8.72 -5.05 -25.39
N THR A 201 8.56 -6.01 -24.47
CA THR A 201 8.72 -7.44 -24.80
C THR A 201 7.59 -7.95 -25.69
N GLU A 202 6.37 -7.46 -25.48
CA GLU A 202 5.20 -7.79 -26.30
C GLU A 202 5.38 -7.30 -27.74
N GLU A 203 5.86 -6.07 -27.91
CA GLU A 203 6.17 -5.51 -29.23
C GLU A 203 7.23 -6.35 -29.96
N LEU A 204 8.35 -6.67 -29.30
CA LEU A 204 9.40 -7.52 -29.88
C LEU A 204 8.88 -8.92 -30.23
N ALA A 205 8.17 -9.57 -29.31
CA ALA A 205 7.60 -10.90 -29.53
C ALA A 205 6.63 -10.91 -30.72
N THR A 206 5.76 -9.90 -30.80
CA THR A 206 4.78 -9.78 -31.89
C THR A 206 5.47 -9.54 -33.23
N ASN A 207 6.48 -8.66 -33.27
CA ASN A 207 7.29 -8.43 -34.47
C ASN A 207 8.05 -9.69 -34.91
N GLY A 208 8.51 -10.50 -33.95
CA GLY A 208 9.11 -11.81 -34.20
C GLY A 208 8.12 -12.95 -34.50
N GLY A 209 6.82 -12.65 -34.60
CA GLY A 209 5.76 -13.64 -34.87
C GLY A 209 5.54 -14.65 -33.74
N LYS A 210 5.82 -14.27 -32.49
CA LYS A 210 5.71 -15.10 -31.29
C LYS A 210 4.47 -14.73 -30.48
N LEU A 211 3.85 -15.74 -29.87
CA LEU A 211 2.82 -15.52 -28.86
C LEU A 211 3.44 -14.97 -27.56
N PHE A 212 2.89 -13.85 -27.08
CA PHE A 212 3.25 -13.25 -25.79
C PHE A 212 2.08 -13.33 -24.80
N ARG A 213 2.41 -13.54 -23.51
CA ARG A 213 1.50 -13.39 -22.37
C ARG A 213 2.22 -12.72 -21.22
N SER A 214 1.60 -11.71 -20.61
CA SER A 214 2.03 -11.10 -19.35
C SER A 214 1.17 -11.60 -18.19
N GLU A 215 1.71 -11.50 -16.97
CA GLU A 215 1.02 -11.82 -15.71
C GLU A 215 0.31 -13.18 -15.69
N LEU A 216 0.97 -14.20 -16.23
CA LEU A 216 0.36 -15.50 -16.48
C LEU A 216 0.24 -16.31 -15.18
N ASP A 217 -0.98 -16.69 -14.82
CA ASP A 217 -1.23 -17.63 -13.73
C ASP A 217 -0.83 -19.06 -14.11
N VAL A 218 -0.05 -19.70 -13.22
CA VAL A 218 0.51 -21.03 -13.45
C VAL A 218 0.37 -21.94 -12.24
N LEU A 219 0.33 -23.25 -12.51
CA LEU A 219 0.46 -24.31 -11.53
C LEU A 219 1.88 -24.86 -11.57
N LEU A 220 2.60 -24.69 -10.47
CA LEU A 220 3.96 -25.20 -10.29
C LEU A 220 3.97 -26.72 -10.17
N LYS A 221 5.14 -27.34 -10.38
CA LYS A 221 5.34 -28.80 -10.25
C LYS A 221 4.94 -29.36 -8.88
N ASN A 222 5.05 -28.55 -7.83
CA ASN A 222 4.67 -28.91 -6.47
C ASN A 222 3.18 -28.70 -6.16
N GLY A 223 2.37 -28.36 -7.16
CA GLY A 223 0.93 -28.12 -7.01
C GLY A 223 0.56 -26.74 -6.46
N LYS A 224 1.54 -25.88 -6.13
CA LYS A 224 1.25 -24.50 -5.71
C LYS A 224 0.92 -23.63 -6.92
N LYS A 225 0.02 -22.67 -6.71
CA LYS A 225 -0.22 -21.59 -7.68
C LYS A 225 0.96 -20.61 -7.66
N GLY A 226 1.27 -20.03 -8.81
CA GLY A 226 2.21 -18.93 -8.96
C GLY A 226 1.78 -18.03 -10.12
N ARG A 227 2.40 -16.86 -10.23
CA ARG A 227 2.16 -15.91 -11.32
C ARG A 227 3.51 -15.54 -11.90
N ILE A 228 3.67 -15.72 -13.21
CA ILE A 228 4.90 -15.36 -13.91
C ILE A 228 4.74 -14.02 -14.64
N ASP A 229 5.78 -13.20 -14.61
CA ASP A 229 5.75 -11.86 -15.21
C ASP A 229 5.46 -11.88 -16.70
N SER A 230 6.14 -12.74 -17.47
CA SER A 230 5.76 -12.99 -18.86
C SER A 230 6.22 -14.34 -19.42
N TYR A 231 5.62 -14.71 -20.54
CA TYR A 231 5.90 -15.88 -21.32
C TYR A 231 5.95 -15.52 -22.80
N ILE A 232 6.96 -16.03 -23.50
CA ILE A 232 7.07 -15.94 -24.96
C ILE A 232 7.20 -17.36 -25.53
N GLU A 233 6.32 -17.70 -26.45
CA GLU A 233 6.29 -19.02 -27.09
C GLU A 233 7.61 -19.34 -27.80
N GLY A 234 8.15 -20.53 -27.53
CA GLY A 234 9.43 -20.99 -28.09
C GLY A 234 10.68 -20.35 -27.50
N ILE A 235 10.54 -19.30 -26.69
CA ILE A 235 11.65 -18.57 -26.07
C ILE A 235 11.82 -18.96 -24.61
N GLY A 236 10.83 -18.68 -23.75
CA GLY A 236 11.03 -18.89 -22.32
C GLY A 236 9.98 -18.26 -21.42
N LEU A 237 10.15 -18.61 -20.15
CA LEU A 237 9.48 -18.06 -18.98
C LEU A 237 10.33 -16.92 -18.44
N ILE A 238 9.79 -15.70 -18.35
CA ILE A 238 10.54 -14.52 -17.91
C ILE A 238 10.04 -14.10 -16.54
N GLU A 239 10.97 -14.01 -15.61
CA GLU A 239 10.79 -13.36 -14.31
C GLU A 239 11.63 -12.09 -14.29
N ARG A 240 11.07 -10.99 -13.79
CA ARG A 240 11.72 -9.68 -13.76
C ARG A 240 12.10 -9.28 -12.34
N LYS A 241 13.25 -8.62 -12.23
CA LYS A 241 13.69 -7.95 -11.01
C LYS A 241 14.28 -6.60 -11.40
N ALA A 242 13.61 -5.50 -11.05
CA ALA A 242 14.14 -4.16 -11.22
C ALA A 242 15.30 -3.96 -10.24
N THR A 243 16.47 -4.49 -10.56
CA THR A 243 17.63 -4.55 -9.67
C THR A 243 18.90 -4.68 -10.49
N ASP A 244 19.95 -3.96 -10.08
CA ASP A 244 21.31 -4.19 -10.54
C ASP A 244 21.89 -5.40 -9.80
N LEU A 245 22.05 -6.51 -10.51
CA LEU A 245 22.42 -7.78 -9.89
C LEU A 245 23.88 -7.78 -9.38
N SER A 246 24.72 -6.84 -9.85
CA SER A 246 26.10 -6.67 -9.36
C SER A 246 26.17 -6.02 -7.98
N LYS A 247 25.11 -5.30 -7.57
CA LYS A 247 25.06 -4.54 -6.32
C LYS A 247 24.41 -5.30 -5.15
N VAL A 248 23.82 -6.47 -5.41
CA VAL A 248 23.18 -7.28 -4.37
C VAL A 248 24.12 -8.36 -3.82
N THR A 249 23.78 -8.89 -2.65
CA THR A 249 24.54 -10.02 -2.08
C THR A 249 24.41 -11.27 -2.96
N THR A 250 25.43 -12.14 -2.93
CA THR A 250 25.38 -13.45 -3.60
C THR A 250 24.15 -14.26 -3.19
N GLN A 251 23.75 -14.21 -1.92
CA GLN A 251 22.56 -14.91 -1.42
C GLN A 251 21.27 -14.36 -2.05
N THR A 252 21.14 -13.04 -2.13
CA THR A 252 19.99 -12.37 -2.78
C THR A 252 19.91 -12.74 -4.27
N ALA A 253 21.03 -12.67 -5.00
CA ALA A 253 21.07 -13.05 -6.41
C ALA A 253 20.67 -14.52 -6.63
N LYS A 254 21.16 -15.44 -5.78
CA LYS A 254 20.75 -16.85 -5.80
C LYS A 254 19.26 -17.03 -5.51
N SER A 255 18.67 -16.21 -4.64
CA SER A 255 17.22 -16.22 -4.39
C SER A 255 16.43 -15.88 -5.66
N TYR A 256 16.79 -14.79 -6.35
CA TYR A 256 16.12 -14.38 -7.60
C TYR A 256 16.24 -15.45 -8.69
N ILE A 257 17.40 -16.10 -8.79
CA ILE A 257 17.60 -17.23 -9.71
C ILE A 257 16.67 -18.39 -9.35
N ASN A 258 16.55 -18.73 -8.07
CA ASN A 258 15.63 -19.80 -7.64
C ASN A 258 14.17 -19.44 -7.91
N ASP A 259 13.80 -18.16 -7.76
CA ASP A 259 12.48 -17.66 -8.08
C ASP A 259 12.16 -17.82 -9.56
N ALA A 260 13.07 -17.48 -10.47
CA ALA A 260 12.87 -17.73 -11.90
C ALA A 260 12.82 -19.23 -12.21
N ALA A 261 13.73 -20.03 -11.61
CA ALA A 261 13.83 -21.46 -11.88
C ALA A 261 12.59 -22.26 -11.44
N LYS A 262 11.85 -21.81 -10.43
CA LYS A 262 10.69 -22.56 -9.89
C LYS A 262 9.56 -22.72 -10.91
N TYR A 263 9.46 -21.82 -11.88
CA TYR A 263 8.41 -21.83 -12.92
C TYR A 263 8.69 -22.82 -14.05
N VAL A 264 9.92 -23.34 -14.16
CA VAL A 264 10.31 -24.27 -15.22
C VAL A 264 9.43 -25.52 -15.22
N GLY A 265 8.73 -25.75 -16.33
CA GLY A 265 7.79 -26.88 -16.49
C GLY A 265 6.51 -26.75 -15.65
N SER A 266 6.14 -25.53 -15.27
CA SER A 266 4.80 -25.20 -14.78
C SER A 266 3.74 -25.35 -15.89
N LYS A 267 2.47 -25.33 -15.51
CA LYS A 267 1.33 -25.43 -16.43
C LYS A 267 0.45 -24.20 -16.33
N SER A 268 0.08 -23.62 -17.47
CA SER A 268 -1.00 -22.64 -17.56
C SER A 268 -2.30 -23.36 -17.95
N LYS A 269 -3.44 -22.85 -17.45
CA LYS A 269 -4.76 -23.32 -17.90
C LYS A 269 -5.01 -23.03 -19.38
N GLU A 270 -4.48 -21.91 -19.87
CA GLU A 270 -4.67 -21.44 -21.24
C GLU A 270 -3.69 -22.12 -22.22
N LEU A 271 -2.42 -22.23 -21.84
CA LEU A 271 -1.33 -22.65 -22.75
C LEU A 271 -0.83 -24.07 -22.52
N GLY A 272 -1.34 -24.78 -21.51
CA GLY A 272 -0.87 -26.11 -21.16
C GLY A 272 0.52 -26.13 -20.52
N LYS A 273 1.38 -27.09 -20.87
CA LYS A 273 2.73 -27.21 -20.30
C LYS A 273 3.63 -26.11 -20.87
N LEU A 274 4.20 -25.30 -20.00
CA LEU A 274 5.03 -24.17 -20.40
C LEU A 274 6.51 -24.54 -20.59
N SER A 275 7.29 -23.58 -21.09
CA SER A 275 8.70 -23.73 -21.47
C SER A 275 9.57 -24.31 -20.35
N GLU A 276 10.60 -25.06 -20.76
CA GLU A 276 11.65 -25.54 -19.84
C GLU A 276 12.82 -24.56 -19.68
N LYS A 277 12.74 -23.38 -20.32
CA LYS A 277 13.74 -22.30 -20.20
C LYS A 277 13.21 -21.18 -19.32
N ALA A 278 13.99 -20.81 -18.30
CA ALA A 278 13.74 -19.65 -17.46
C ALA A 278 14.74 -18.54 -17.76
N ILE A 279 14.24 -17.32 -17.78
CA ILE A 279 14.99 -16.09 -18.02
C ILE A 279 14.74 -15.17 -16.82
N LEU A 280 15.83 -14.73 -16.19
CA LEU A 280 15.80 -13.69 -15.17
C LEU A 280 16.24 -12.38 -15.82
N HIS A 281 15.29 -11.46 -16.00
CA HIS A 281 15.54 -10.17 -16.60
C HIS A 281 15.70 -9.11 -15.51
N VAL A 282 16.89 -8.51 -15.48
CA VAL A 282 17.32 -7.54 -14.47
C VAL A 282 17.60 -6.18 -15.11
N GLU A 283 17.86 -5.17 -14.30
CA GLU A 283 18.23 -3.83 -14.80
C GLU A 283 19.69 -3.78 -15.28
N ASN A 284 20.57 -4.51 -14.59
CA ASN A 284 21.98 -4.64 -14.96
C ASN A 284 22.48 -6.04 -14.59
N ALA A 285 23.06 -6.73 -15.56
CA ALA A 285 23.70 -8.03 -15.40
C ALA A 285 25.23 -7.94 -15.55
N GLN A 286 25.77 -6.75 -15.89
CA GLN A 286 27.20 -6.53 -16.00
C GLN A 286 27.88 -6.49 -14.62
N GLY A 287 29.07 -7.07 -14.51
CA GLY A 287 29.82 -7.11 -13.25
C GLY A 287 29.31 -8.12 -12.22
N VAL A 288 28.32 -8.96 -12.57
CA VAL A 288 27.85 -10.05 -11.71
C VAL A 288 28.96 -11.06 -11.46
N SER A 289 29.08 -11.51 -10.21
CA SER A 289 30.16 -12.43 -9.82
C SER A 289 30.05 -13.78 -10.55
N LYS A 290 31.21 -14.37 -10.85
CA LYS A 290 31.28 -15.69 -11.50
C LYS A 290 30.50 -16.76 -10.73
N GLU A 291 30.51 -16.69 -9.40
CA GLU A 291 29.75 -17.61 -8.54
C GLU A 291 28.24 -17.54 -8.81
N VAL A 292 27.68 -16.34 -8.99
CA VAL A 292 26.26 -16.14 -9.29
C VAL A 292 25.93 -16.64 -10.70
N LEU A 293 26.80 -16.35 -11.69
CA LEU A 293 26.63 -16.82 -13.07
C LEU A 293 26.69 -18.35 -13.18
N ASP A 294 27.64 -18.99 -12.48
CA ASP A 294 27.77 -20.44 -12.42
C ASP A 294 26.54 -21.07 -11.73
N TYR A 295 25.99 -20.42 -10.71
CA TYR A 295 24.76 -20.84 -10.05
C TYR A 295 23.53 -20.73 -10.97
N ALA A 296 23.40 -19.64 -11.71
CA ALA A 296 22.33 -19.45 -12.70
C ALA A 296 22.37 -20.54 -13.77
N LYS A 297 23.57 -20.82 -14.32
CA LYS A 297 23.80 -21.90 -15.27
C LYS A 297 23.42 -23.26 -14.69
N LYS A 298 23.82 -23.56 -13.44
CA LYS A 298 23.43 -24.79 -12.74
C LYS A 298 21.92 -24.93 -12.57
N LYS A 299 21.20 -23.81 -12.42
CA LYS A 299 19.74 -23.76 -12.28
C LYS A 299 19.00 -23.70 -13.60
N GLY A 300 19.70 -23.63 -14.74
CA GLY A 300 19.08 -23.50 -16.06
C GLY A 300 18.41 -22.15 -16.28
N VAL A 301 18.87 -21.10 -15.58
CA VAL A 301 18.34 -19.74 -15.69
C VAL A 301 19.31 -18.89 -16.49
N GLN A 302 18.81 -18.28 -17.57
CA GLN A 302 19.55 -17.26 -18.31
C GLN A 302 19.34 -15.90 -17.65
N ILE A 303 20.41 -15.19 -17.30
CA ILE A 303 20.33 -13.82 -16.79
C ILE A 303 20.56 -12.85 -17.96
N ILE A 304 19.72 -11.83 -18.07
CA ILE A 304 19.83 -10.77 -19.07
C ILE A 304 19.48 -9.41 -18.46
N ASP A 305 20.03 -8.36 -19.02
CA ASP A 305 19.67 -6.96 -18.79
C ASP A 305 19.14 -6.24 -20.04
N ASP A 306 19.21 -6.91 -21.19
CA ASP A 306 18.65 -6.46 -22.45
C ASP A 306 17.84 -7.58 -23.11
N ILE A 307 16.53 -7.40 -23.14
CA ILE A 307 15.58 -8.36 -23.71
C ILE A 307 15.75 -8.52 -25.23
N SER A 308 16.25 -7.49 -25.94
CA SER A 308 16.44 -7.53 -27.40
C SER A 308 17.57 -8.48 -27.82
N GLN A 309 18.43 -8.88 -26.88
CA GLN A 309 19.56 -9.79 -27.15
C GLN A 309 19.17 -11.27 -27.07
N ILE A 310 17.92 -11.59 -26.72
CA ILE A 310 17.45 -12.98 -26.73
C ILE A 310 17.35 -13.46 -28.18
N LYS A 311 18.04 -14.56 -28.50
CA LYS A 311 17.96 -15.17 -29.83
C LYS A 311 16.54 -15.67 -30.14
N GLY A 312 15.98 -15.19 -31.25
CA GLY A 312 14.67 -15.63 -31.77
C GLY A 312 13.49 -14.75 -31.35
N LEU A 313 13.76 -13.63 -30.67
CA LEU A 313 12.92 -12.45 -30.60
C LEU A 313 13.20 -11.53 -31.79
#